data_AF-A0AB33ZAU3-F1
#
_entry.id   AF-A0AB33ZAU3-F1
#
_cell.length_a   1.000
_cell.length_b   1.000
_cell.length_c   1.000
_cell.angle_alpha   90.00
_cell.angle_beta   90.00
_cell.angle_gamma   90.00
#
_symmetry.space_group_name_H-M   'P 1'
#
loop_
_entity.id
_entity.type
_entity.pdbx_description
1 polymer ?
#
loop_
_entity_poly.entity_id
_entity_poly.type
_entity_poly.pdbx_seq_one_letter_code
_entity_poly.pdbx_strand_id
1 'polypeptide(L)'
;MLSEALKNADVDADSETETDALAEADSDAEADALADSDADVLADSDAETEADVLADSDADVDADSEALADSDAETEADVLAEADSDTETDVLTDADSDAETDVLTDADSDAETDADVLAEADSDAEAEALADSDAETEADVLADSDADAEAEVLADSEALVDSDALADAEALADSDALADSDALADSDALANSDADTEAEVLADADADTETDVLTDADSDTETDVLTDADSDAEAEALADSEADTEADALAEADSDAEADVLADSDADVDADSDALADS
;
A
#
# COMPACT_ATOMS: atom_id res chain seq x y z
N MET A 1 -43.02 23.10 -3.99
CA MET A 1 -43.01 24.16 -2.94
C MET A 1 -42.81 23.42 -1.64
N LEU A 2 -41.63 23.32 -1.06
CA LEU A 2 -40.42 24.15 -1.10
C LEU A 2 -39.21 23.22 -1.29
N SER A 3 -38.38 23.41 -2.30
CA SER A 3 -37.06 24.07 -2.18
C SER A 3 -36.13 23.29 -1.23
N GLU A 4 -35.46 22.25 -1.74
CA GLU A 4 -34.09 21.91 -1.33
C GLU A 4 -33.31 23.23 -1.28
N ALA A 5 -32.86 23.58 -0.09
CA ALA A 5 -31.92 24.66 0.08
C ALA A 5 -30.54 24.02 0.03
N LEU A 6 -29.91 24.02 -1.15
CA LEU A 6 -28.44 24.00 -1.21
C LEU A 6 -28.00 25.25 -0.45
N LYS A 7 -27.58 25.06 0.80
CA LYS A 7 -26.71 26.01 1.46
C LYS A 7 -25.30 25.67 0.98
N ASN A 8 -24.85 26.35 -0.07
CA ASN A 8 -23.43 26.71 -0.09
C ASN A 8 -23.26 27.70 1.06
N ALA A 9 -22.93 27.15 2.23
CA ALA A 9 -22.40 27.93 3.32
C ALA A 9 -20.92 28.10 2.98
N ASP A 10 -20.64 29.16 2.22
CA ASP A 10 -19.31 29.73 2.06
C ASP A 10 -18.93 30.27 3.46
N VAL A 11 -18.37 29.39 4.28
CA VAL A 11 -17.91 29.67 5.63
C VAL A 11 -16.41 29.93 5.50
N ASP A 12 -16.04 31.20 5.44
CA ASP A 12 -14.67 31.64 5.75
C ASP A 12 -14.44 31.33 7.25
N ALA A 13 -14.14 30.09 7.62
CA ALA A 13 -13.71 29.74 8.96
C ALA A 13 -12.37 29.01 8.87
N ASP A 14 -11.37 29.58 9.55
CA ASP A 14 -10.26 28.83 10.15
C ASP A 14 -10.88 27.84 11.17
N SER A 15 -11.52 26.77 10.70
CA SER A 15 -12.26 25.79 11.51
C SER A 15 -12.03 24.44 10.88
N GLU A 16 -11.16 23.65 11.48
CA GLU A 16 -11.13 22.18 11.33
C GLU A 16 -12.56 21.65 11.22
N THR A 17 -12.86 21.08 10.06
CA THR A 17 -14.19 20.62 9.66
C THR A 17 -14.23 19.09 9.61
N GLU A 18 -14.09 18.44 10.78
CA GLU A 18 -14.37 17.00 10.94
C GLU A 18 -15.76 16.64 10.32
N THR A 19 -15.75 15.71 9.36
CA THR A 19 -16.97 15.25 8.68
C THR A 19 -17.09 13.72 8.68
N ASP A 20 -17.93 13.19 9.58
CA ASP A 20 -18.27 11.77 9.58
C ASP A 20 -19.50 11.47 8.70
N ALA A 21 -19.39 10.46 7.83
CA ALA A 21 -20.49 9.85 7.08
C ALA A 21 -20.75 8.42 7.58
N LEU A 22 -22.03 8.07 7.75
CA LEU A 22 -22.46 6.73 8.22
C LEU A 22 -23.58 6.21 7.31
N ALA A 23 -23.36 5.09 6.63
CA ALA A 23 -24.37 4.35 5.85
C ALA A 23 -24.60 2.95 6.41
N GLU A 24 -25.88 2.59 6.56
CA GLU A 24 -26.32 1.31 7.12
C GLU A 24 -27.57 0.88 6.36
N ALA A 25 -27.53 -0.23 5.62
CA ALA A 25 -28.65 -0.63 4.77
C ALA A 25 -28.80 -2.14 4.57
N ASP A 26 -30.05 -2.60 4.38
CA ASP A 26 -30.36 -4.00 3.99
C ASP A 26 -30.11 -4.23 2.46
N SER A 27 -29.39 -3.33 1.79
CA SER A 27 -29.16 -3.24 0.33
C SER A 27 -28.11 -2.16 0.07
N ASP A 28 -27.41 -2.19 -1.08
CA ASP A 28 -26.44 -1.22 -1.59
C ASP A 28 -26.22 0.02 -0.68
N ALA A 29 -25.11 0.03 0.07
CA ALA A 29 -24.72 1.12 0.97
C ALA A 29 -23.63 1.97 0.35
N GLU A 30 -23.79 3.29 0.44
CA GLU A 30 -22.90 4.26 -0.20
C GLU A 30 -22.74 5.41 0.78
N ALA A 31 -21.49 5.68 1.17
CA ALA A 31 -21.16 6.76 2.08
C ALA A 31 -19.98 7.57 1.55
N ASP A 32 -20.21 8.89 1.42
CA ASP A 32 -19.16 9.82 1.00
C ASP A 32 -18.93 10.85 2.11
N ALA A 33 -17.68 11.09 2.48
CA ALA A 33 -17.26 12.21 3.31
C ALA A 33 -16.35 13.17 2.53
N LEU A 34 -16.58 14.48 2.72
CA LEU A 34 -15.78 15.55 2.12
C LEU A 34 -15.49 16.59 3.21
N ALA A 35 -14.24 16.75 3.60
CA ALA A 35 -13.79 17.70 4.63
C ALA A 35 -12.62 18.58 4.19
N ASP A 36 -12.40 19.68 4.92
CA ASP A 36 -11.23 20.55 4.70
C ASP A 36 -10.03 20.15 5.62
N SER A 37 -10.12 19.03 6.36
CA SER A 37 -9.09 18.57 7.31
C SER A 37 -9.29 17.09 7.58
N ASP A 38 -10.36 16.73 8.29
CA ASP A 38 -10.55 15.34 8.75
C ASP A 38 -11.89 14.79 8.25
N ALA A 39 -11.87 13.59 7.67
CA ALA A 39 -13.05 12.95 7.12
C ALA A 39 -13.08 11.45 7.41
N ASP A 40 -14.22 10.99 7.92
CA ASP A 40 -14.41 9.58 8.25
C ASP A 40 -15.65 9.03 7.54
N VAL A 41 -15.55 7.84 6.96
CA VAL A 41 -16.68 7.09 6.41
C VAL A 41 -16.80 5.73 7.07
N LEU A 42 -18.01 5.38 7.52
CA LEU A 42 -18.38 3.99 7.84
C LEU A 42 -19.57 3.54 6.97
N ALA A 43 -19.41 2.40 6.29
CA ALA A 43 -20.46 1.78 5.50
C ALA A 43 -20.64 0.28 5.85
N ASP A 44 -21.87 -0.13 6.19
CA ASP A 44 -22.23 -1.50 6.61
C ASP A 44 -23.51 -1.96 5.87
N SER A 45 -23.43 -3.10 5.15
CA SER A 45 -24.56 -3.65 4.39
C SER A 45 -24.51 -5.17 4.13
N ASP A 46 -25.68 -5.82 4.05
CA ASP A 46 -25.82 -7.24 3.62
C ASP A 46 -25.61 -7.42 2.07
N ALA A 47 -25.08 -6.43 1.38
CA ALA A 47 -24.96 -6.29 -0.08
C ALA A 47 -23.87 -5.24 -0.39
N GLU A 48 -23.53 -5.04 -1.67
CA GLU A 48 -22.52 -4.08 -2.17
C GLU A 48 -22.36 -2.80 -1.32
N THR A 49 -21.11 -2.46 -0.99
CA THR A 49 -20.77 -1.28 -0.17
C THR A 49 -19.68 -0.44 -0.84
N GLU A 50 -19.89 0.87 -0.91
CA GLU A 50 -18.93 1.87 -1.44
C GLU A 50 -18.70 2.96 -0.36
N ALA A 51 -17.43 3.23 -0.04
CA ALA A 51 -17.01 4.18 0.99
C ALA A 51 -15.92 5.15 0.46
N ASP A 52 -16.31 6.40 0.16
CA ASP A 52 -15.41 7.41 -0.41
C ASP A 52 -15.08 8.52 0.58
N VAL A 53 -13.80 8.76 0.85
CA VAL A 53 -13.35 9.88 1.69
C VAL A 53 -12.44 10.81 0.91
N LEU A 54 -12.75 12.12 0.95
CA LEU A 54 -11.82 13.16 0.48
C LEU A 54 -11.54 14.18 1.58
N ALA A 55 -10.27 14.33 1.95
CA ALA A 55 -9.76 15.40 2.80
C ALA A 55 -8.80 16.31 2.02
N ASP A 56 -8.99 17.63 2.13
CA ASP A 56 -8.16 18.65 1.47
C ASP A 56 -7.84 19.79 2.46
N SER A 57 -6.60 19.86 2.95
CA SER A 57 -6.16 20.79 3.99
C SER A 57 -5.17 21.85 3.47
N ASP A 58 -5.71 23.03 3.15
CA ASP A 58 -5.01 24.21 2.61
C ASP A 58 -4.27 25.07 3.70
N ALA A 59 -3.94 24.53 4.90
CA ALA A 59 -3.61 25.39 6.05
C ALA A 59 -2.75 24.85 7.23
N ASP A 60 -1.52 24.35 7.06
CA ASP A 60 -0.63 23.90 8.18
C ASP A 60 -1.41 23.01 9.22
N VAL A 61 -2.41 22.27 8.78
CA VAL A 61 -3.31 21.45 9.61
C VAL A 61 -3.22 20.05 9.05
N ASP A 62 -2.99 19.11 9.96
CA ASP A 62 -2.87 17.70 9.64
C ASP A 62 -4.19 17.20 9.04
N ALA A 63 -4.12 16.36 8.01
CA ALA A 63 -5.31 15.77 7.40
C ALA A 63 -5.38 14.28 7.77
N ASP A 64 -6.37 13.93 8.59
CA ASP A 64 -6.62 12.55 9.00
C ASP A 64 -7.85 12.02 8.26
N SER A 65 -7.72 10.91 7.53
CA SER A 65 -8.84 10.30 6.80
C SER A 65 -8.99 8.81 7.06
N GLU A 66 -10.20 8.38 7.44
CA GLU A 66 -10.50 6.96 7.69
C GLU A 66 -11.71 6.50 6.85
N ALA A 67 -11.57 5.40 6.10
CA ALA A 67 -12.71 4.69 5.50
C ALA A 67 -12.81 3.25 6.00
N LEU A 68 -13.98 2.88 6.54
CA LEU A 68 -14.29 1.50 6.93
C LEU A 68 -15.52 0.99 6.19
N ALA A 69 -15.38 -0.13 5.50
CA ALA A 69 -16.48 -0.79 4.81
C ALA A 69 -16.56 -2.29 5.15
N ASP A 70 -17.78 -2.76 5.49
CA ASP A 70 -18.07 -4.13 5.94
C ASP A 70 -19.30 -4.67 5.19
N SER A 71 -19.16 -5.79 4.48
CA SER A 71 -20.21 -6.33 3.61
C SER A 71 -20.26 -7.86 3.50
N ASP A 72 -21.48 -8.42 3.41
CA ASP A 72 -21.73 -9.82 3.02
C ASP A 72 -21.52 -10.07 1.49
N ALA A 73 -21.06 -9.08 0.72
CA ALA A 73 -20.93 -9.09 -0.74
C ALA A 73 -19.63 -8.41 -1.20
N GLU A 74 -19.67 -7.60 -2.26
CA GLU A 74 -18.53 -6.81 -2.73
C GLU A 74 -18.38 -5.52 -1.91
N THR A 75 -17.15 -5.09 -1.69
CA THR A 75 -16.80 -3.85 -0.97
C THR A 75 -15.73 -3.06 -1.72
N GLU A 76 -15.94 -1.76 -1.86
CA GLU A 76 -14.98 -0.81 -2.45
C GLU A 76 -14.81 0.37 -1.46
N ALA A 77 -13.57 0.75 -1.14
CA ALA A 77 -13.29 1.92 -0.31
C ALA A 77 -12.09 2.71 -0.85
N ASP A 78 -12.33 4.00 -1.08
CA ASP A 78 -11.35 4.92 -1.64
C ASP A 78 -11.11 6.09 -0.69
N VAL A 79 -9.85 6.40 -0.41
CA VAL A 79 -9.50 7.59 0.36
C VAL A 79 -8.43 8.43 -0.34
N LEU A 80 -8.72 9.72 -0.47
CA LEU A 80 -7.77 10.72 -0.96
C LEU A 80 -7.57 11.81 0.10
N ALA A 81 -6.33 11.97 0.54
CA ALA A 81 -5.94 13.01 1.49
C ALA A 81 -4.81 13.87 0.92
N GLU A 82 -5.01 15.18 0.94
CA GLU A 82 -4.05 16.16 0.43
C GLU A 82 -3.85 17.28 1.47
N ALA A 83 -2.61 17.54 1.89
CA ALA A 83 -2.35 18.60 2.88
C ALA A 83 -1.02 19.35 2.71
N ASP A 84 -0.99 20.59 3.21
CA ASP A 84 0.25 21.36 3.39
C ASP A 84 1.08 20.89 4.64
N SER A 85 0.62 19.87 5.38
CA SER A 85 1.14 19.39 6.69
C SER A 85 1.07 17.86 6.74
N ASP A 86 1.43 17.28 7.89
CA ASP A 86 1.40 15.83 8.13
C ASP A 86 0.03 15.24 7.73
N THR A 87 0.02 14.09 7.05
CA THR A 87 -1.22 13.43 6.57
C THR A 87 -1.19 11.94 6.89
N GLU A 88 -2.27 11.44 7.48
CA GLU A 88 -2.44 10.03 7.89
C GLU A 88 -3.75 9.51 7.30
N THR A 89 -3.67 8.46 6.50
CA THR A 89 -4.83 7.86 5.83
C THR A 89 -4.91 6.36 6.10
N ASP A 90 -6.03 5.93 6.65
CA ASP A 90 -6.30 4.52 6.95
C ASP A 90 -7.54 4.02 6.22
N VAL A 91 -7.44 2.86 5.56
CA VAL A 91 -8.62 2.20 4.96
C VAL A 91 -8.69 0.74 5.30
N LEU A 92 -9.86 0.31 5.77
CA LEU A 92 -10.12 -1.10 6.07
C LEU A 92 -11.40 -1.57 5.38
N THR A 93 -11.28 -2.64 4.60
CA THR A 93 -12.40 -3.35 3.98
C THR A 93 -12.47 -4.80 4.45
N ASP A 94 -13.68 -5.27 4.76
CA ASP A 94 -13.98 -6.67 5.14
C ASP A 94 -15.17 -7.14 4.29
N ALA A 95 -14.97 -8.19 3.48
CA ALA A 95 -15.96 -8.68 2.51
C ALA A 95 -16.10 -10.22 2.48
N ASP A 96 -17.34 -10.72 2.49
CA ASP A 96 -17.63 -12.16 2.24
C ASP A 96 -17.43 -12.57 0.74
N SER A 97 -17.11 -11.63 -0.16
CA SER A 97 -16.79 -11.92 -1.58
C SER A 97 -15.52 -11.22 -2.03
N ASP A 98 -15.61 -10.00 -2.56
CA ASP A 98 -14.51 -9.31 -3.24
C ASP A 98 -14.30 -7.97 -2.51
N ALA A 99 -13.06 -7.63 -2.18
CA ALA A 99 -12.68 -6.40 -1.47
C ALA A 99 -11.63 -5.63 -2.27
N GLU A 100 -11.92 -4.37 -2.57
CA GLU A 100 -11.07 -3.46 -3.36
C GLU A 100 -10.82 -2.20 -2.54
N THR A 101 -9.57 -1.80 -2.38
CA THR A 101 -9.22 -0.70 -1.48
C THR A 101 -8.06 0.15 -1.98
N ASP A 102 -8.29 1.46 -2.15
CA ASP A 102 -7.29 2.39 -2.66
C ASP A 102 -7.06 3.57 -1.70
N VAL A 103 -5.79 3.88 -1.42
CA VAL A 103 -5.37 5.10 -0.71
C VAL A 103 -4.40 5.92 -1.54
N LEU A 104 -4.68 7.22 -1.69
CA LEU A 104 -3.69 8.20 -2.16
C LEU A 104 -3.52 9.33 -1.14
N THR A 105 -2.29 9.49 -0.66
CA THR A 105 -1.89 10.54 0.29
C THR A 105 -0.78 11.42 -0.32
N ASP A 106 -0.97 12.74 -0.35
CA ASP A 106 0.01 13.72 -0.88
C ASP A 106 0.21 14.87 0.13
N ALA A 107 1.47 15.18 0.46
CA ALA A 107 1.80 16.33 1.30
C ALA A 107 2.96 17.23 0.80
N ASP A 108 2.87 18.52 1.16
CA ASP A 108 3.78 19.58 0.72
C ASP A 108 5.10 19.62 1.54
N SER A 109 6.04 20.50 1.15
CA SER A 109 7.52 20.34 1.30
C SER A 109 8.22 20.15 2.68
N ASP A 110 7.54 19.79 3.76
CA ASP A 110 8.16 19.57 5.09
C ASP A 110 7.25 18.65 5.98
N ALA A 111 6.33 17.90 5.37
CA ALA A 111 5.26 17.16 6.05
C ALA A 111 5.42 15.64 5.93
N GLU A 112 5.14 14.88 6.99
CA GLU A 112 5.21 13.41 6.89
C GLU A 112 3.91 12.86 6.29
N THR A 113 3.99 11.79 5.50
CA THR A 113 2.82 11.10 4.92
C THR A 113 2.79 9.64 5.29
N ASP A 114 1.62 9.19 5.72
CA ASP A 114 1.33 7.81 6.12
C ASP A 114 0.07 7.31 5.39
N ALA A 115 0.15 6.09 4.83
CA ALA A 115 -0.91 5.49 4.03
C ALA A 115 -1.03 3.98 4.33
N ASP A 116 -2.03 3.63 5.15
CA ASP A 116 -2.30 2.26 5.59
C ASP A 116 -3.56 1.69 4.91
N VAL A 117 -3.42 0.51 4.29
CA VAL A 117 -4.53 -0.19 3.62
C VAL A 117 -4.63 -1.64 4.06
N LEU A 118 -5.83 -2.07 4.48
CA LEU A 118 -6.17 -3.47 4.71
C LEU A 118 -7.40 -3.89 3.90
N ALA A 119 -7.25 -4.93 3.08
CA ALA A 119 -8.35 -5.62 2.43
C ALA A 119 -8.42 -7.09 2.90
N GLU A 120 -9.55 -7.47 3.51
CA GLU A 120 -9.85 -8.86 3.89
C GLU A 120 -11.05 -9.39 3.07
N ALA A 121 -10.89 -10.52 2.35
CA ALA A 121 -11.95 -11.09 1.53
C ALA A 121 -12.05 -12.64 1.55
N ASP A 122 -13.26 -13.17 1.39
CA ASP A 122 -13.50 -14.62 1.24
C ASP A 122 -13.21 -15.13 -0.21
N SER A 123 -13.04 -14.24 -1.20
CA SER A 123 -12.69 -14.58 -2.60
C SER A 123 -11.46 -13.84 -3.10
N ASP A 124 -11.57 -12.55 -3.42
CA ASP A 124 -10.52 -11.79 -4.11
C ASP A 124 -10.30 -10.50 -3.28
N ALA A 125 -9.05 -10.21 -2.89
CA ALA A 125 -8.67 -9.00 -2.14
C ALA A 125 -7.60 -8.22 -2.91
N GLU A 126 -7.90 -6.99 -3.29
CA GLU A 126 -6.99 -6.05 -3.97
C GLU A 126 -6.82 -4.81 -3.08
N ALA A 127 -5.57 -4.43 -2.81
CA ALA A 127 -5.25 -3.27 -1.99
C ALA A 127 -4.08 -2.47 -2.57
N GLU A 128 -4.25 -1.15 -2.69
CA GLU A 128 -3.24 -0.23 -3.23
C GLU A 128 -3.02 0.97 -2.28
N ALA A 129 -1.76 1.28 -1.95
CA ALA A 129 -1.38 2.50 -1.23
C ALA A 129 -0.36 3.33 -2.02
N LEU A 130 -0.62 4.64 -2.13
CA LEU A 130 0.32 5.61 -2.67
C LEU A 130 0.53 6.75 -1.68
N ALA A 131 1.79 7.00 -1.33
CA ALA A 131 2.18 8.13 -0.49
C ALA A 131 3.30 8.95 -1.16
N ASP A 132 3.13 10.29 -1.21
CA ASP A 132 4.08 11.23 -1.83
C ASP A 132 4.31 12.44 -0.90
N SER A 133 5.57 12.74 -0.59
CA SER A 133 5.95 13.92 0.20
C SER A 133 7.41 14.35 -0.01
N ASP A 134 7.76 15.62 0.18
CA ASP A 134 9.18 16.04 0.25
C ASP A 134 9.89 15.69 1.61
N ALA A 135 9.29 14.92 2.53
CA ALA A 135 9.87 14.60 3.86
C ALA A 135 10.06 13.10 4.19
N GLU A 136 9.36 12.52 5.16
CA GLU A 136 9.33 11.09 5.48
C GLU A 136 7.97 10.53 4.99
N THR A 137 8.03 9.42 4.26
CA THR A 137 6.88 8.73 3.67
C THR A 137 6.88 7.28 4.14
N GLU A 138 5.75 6.81 4.67
CA GLU A 138 5.48 5.42 5.06
C GLU A 138 4.19 4.99 4.33
N ALA A 139 4.20 3.79 3.75
CA ALA A 139 3.02 3.21 3.11
C ALA A 139 3.00 1.70 3.31
N ASP A 140 1.91 1.20 3.88
CA ASP A 140 1.74 -0.21 4.24
C ASP A 140 0.45 -0.76 3.63
N VAL A 141 0.55 -1.92 2.97
CA VAL A 141 -0.61 -2.64 2.41
C VAL A 141 -0.63 -4.08 2.90
N LEU A 142 -1.79 -4.52 3.40
CA LEU A 142 -2.09 -5.94 3.61
C LEU A 142 -3.35 -6.37 2.83
N ALA A 143 -3.20 -7.39 1.97
CA ALA A 143 -4.30 -8.11 1.34
C ALA A 143 -4.36 -9.56 1.87
N ASP A 144 -5.50 -9.97 2.44
CA ASP A 144 -5.73 -11.34 2.97
C ASP A 144 -6.98 -11.95 2.32
N SER A 145 -6.82 -13.12 1.68
CA SER A 145 -7.88 -13.74 0.90
C SER A 145 -7.96 -15.27 0.93
N ASP A 146 -9.17 -15.82 0.95
CA ASP A 146 -9.44 -17.26 0.79
C ASP A 146 -9.27 -17.75 -0.68
N ALA A 147 -9.03 -16.86 -1.66
CA ALA A 147 -8.61 -17.24 -3.02
C ALA A 147 -7.40 -16.46 -3.54
N ASP A 148 -7.57 -15.26 -4.09
CA ASP A 148 -6.50 -14.47 -4.70
C ASP A 148 -6.31 -13.15 -3.90
N ALA A 149 -5.06 -12.75 -3.64
CA ALA A 149 -4.71 -11.51 -2.93
C ALA A 149 -3.62 -10.74 -3.71
N GLU A 150 -3.83 -9.44 -3.91
CA GLU A 150 -2.89 -8.52 -4.59
C GLU A 150 -2.66 -7.29 -3.68
N ALA A 151 -1.39 -7.00 -3.38
CA ALA A 151 -0.96 -5.89 -2.54
C ALA A 151 0.08 -5.02 -3.29
N GLU A 152 -0.24 -3.76 -3.59
CA GLU A 152 0.66 -2.83 -4.29
C GLU A 152 0.95 -1.58 -3.45
N VAL A 153 2.24 -1.26 -3.24
CA VAL A 153 2.68 -0.03 -2.56
C VAL A 153 3.56 0.81 -3.47
N LEU A 154 3.32 2.12 -3.47
CA LEU A 154 4.21 3.13 -4.05
C LEU A 154 4.45 4.29 -3.08
N ALA A 155 5.69 4.45 -2.65
CA ALA A 155 6.11 5.56 -1.82
C ALA A 155 7.24 6.37 -2.48
N ASP A 156 7.07 7.69 -2.55
CA ASP A 156 8.03 8.64 -3.13
C ASP A 156 8.38 9.73 -2.11
N SER A 157 9.67 10.04 -1.95
CA SER A 157 10.09 11.15 -1.08
C SER A 157 11.43 11.83 -1.33
N GLU A 158 11.53 13.13 -1.01
CA GLU A 158 12.83 13.81 -0.96
C GLU A 158 13.73 13.40 0.25
N ALA A 159 13.24 12.65 1.26
CA ALA A 159 14.07 12.30 2.43
C ALA A 159 14.11 10.82 2.85
N LEU A 160 13.05 10.26 3.44
CA LEU A 160 13.00 8.86 3.89
C LEU A 160 11.76 8.20 3.32
N VAL A 161 11.92 7.00 2.78
CA VAL A 161 10.80 6.16 2.33
C VAL A 161 10.87 4.81 3.00
N ASP A 162 9.72 4.35 3.47
CA ASP A 162 9.42 2.98 3.90
C ASP A 162 8.17 2.49 3.15
N SER A 163 8.19 1.26 2.64
CA SER A 163 7.16 0.72 1.75
C SER A 163 7.01 -0.78 1.95
N ASP A 164 5.94 -1.20 2.63
CA ASP A 164 5.69 -2.61 2.95
C ASP A 164 4.42 -3.15 2.26
N ALA A 165 4.60 -4.11 1.34
CA ALA A 165 3.49 -4.85 0.74
C ALA A 165 3.40 -6.28 1.30
N LEU A 166 2.19 -6.73 1.64
CA LEU A 166 1.93 -8.11 2.08
C LEU A 166 0.65 -8.67 1.45
N ALA A 167 0.79 -9.80 0.77
CA ALA A 167 -0.31 -10.61 0.28
C ALA A 167 -0.31 -12.02 0.91
N ASP A 168 -1.43 -12.43 1.51
CA ASP A 168 -1.65 -13.78 2.04
C ASP A 168 -2.90 -14.38 1.37
N ALA A 169 -2.73 -15.52 0.70
CA ALA A 169 -3.82 -16.13 -0.06
C ALA A 169 -3.82 -17.66 -0.03
N GLU A 170 -4.97 -18.30 -0.29
CA GLU A 170 -5.01 -19.76 -0.46
C GLU A 170 -4.73 -20.22 -1.92
N ALA A 171 -4.75 -19.33 -2.91
CA ALA A 171 -4.49 -19.66 -4.32
C ALA A 171 -3.38 -18.81 -4.97
N LEU A 172 -3.51 -17.50 -5.06
CA LEU A 172 -2.48 -16.62 -5.63
C LEU A 172 -2.24 -15.44 -4.70
N ALA A 173 -0.98 -15.21 -4.34
CA ALA A 173 -0.58 -14.00 -3.62
C ALA A 173 0.46 -13.25 -4.47
N ASP A 174 0.17 -11.97 -4.75
CA ASP A 174 1.03 -11.05 -5.47
C ASP A 174 1.31 -9.82 -4.61
N SER A 175 2.58 -9.43 -4.49
CA SER A 175 3.01 -8.36 -3.59
C SER A 175 4.10 -7.52 -4.25
N ASP A 176 3.79 -6.26 -4.52
CA ASP A 176 4.70 -5.31 -5.16
C ASP A 176 4.93 -4.10 -4.26
N ALA A 177 6.21 -3.78 -3.97
CA ALA A 177 6.58 -2.60 -3.21
C ALA A 177 7.63 -1.75 -3.93
N LEU A 178 7.38 -0.44 -3.99
CA LEU A 178 8.19 0.54 -4.70
C LEU A 178 8.54 1.73 -3.81
N ALA A 179 9.84 1.94 -3.58
CA ALA A 179 10.36 3.08 -2.82
C ALA A 179 11.34 3.93 -3.64
N ASP A 180 11.05 5.21 -3.84
CA ASP A 180 11.94 6.18 -4.51
C ASP A 180 12.32 7.32 -3.56
N SER A 181 13.63 7.52 -3.30
CA SER A 181 14.07 8.56 -2.36
C SER A 181 15.33 9.35 -2.75
N ASP A 182 15.34 10.66 -2.50
CA ASP A 182 16.58 11.47 -2.57
C ASP A 182 17.55 11.18 -1.38
N ALA A 183 17.18 10.34 -0.40
CA ALA A 183 18.09 9.96 0.69
C ALA A 183 18.09 8.47 1.05
N LEU A 184 17.09 7.96 1.78
CA LEU A 184 17.03 6.53 2.13
C LEU A 184 15.71 5.94 1.68
N ALA A 185 15.78 4.77 1.06
CA ALA A 185 14.62 3.97 0.71
C ALA A 185 14.75 2.57 1.34
N ASP A 186 13.73 2.17 2.08
CA ASP A 186 13.50 0.82 2.57
C ASP A 186 12.23 0.29 1.88
N SER A 187 12.23 -0.97 1.48
CA SER A 187 11.06 -1.57 0.84
C SER A 187 11.04 -3.08 0.98
N ASP A 188 9.92 -3.60 1.49
CA ASP A 188 9.71 -5.03 1.65
C ASP A 188 8.46 -5.50 0.90
N ALA A 189 8.54 -6.70 0.32
CA ALA A 189 7.36 -7.40 -0.21
C ALA A 189 7.29 -8.85 0.29
N LEU A 190 6.10 -9.24 0.74
CA LEU A 190 5.82 -10.53 1.34
C LEU A 190 4.61 -11.19 0.69
N ALA A 191 4.82 -12.26 -0.08
CA ALA A 191 3.73 -13.05 -0.64
C ALA A 191 3.72 -14.49 -0.09
N ASN A 192 2.56 -14.93 0.41
CA ASN A 192 2.38 -16.27 0.98
C ASN A 192 1.15 -16.95 0.37
N SER A 193 1.32 -18.17 -0.15
CA SER A 193 0.18 -18.91 -0.72
C SER A 193 0.26 -20.44 -0.66
N ASP A 194 -0.89 -21.09 -0.53
CA ASP A 194 -1.05 -22.55 -0.69
C ASP A 194 -0.90 -23.00 -2.17
N ALA A 195 -0.76 -22.08 -3.12
CA ALA A 195 -0.41 -22.35 -4.52
C ALA A 195 0.74 -21.47 -5.03
N ASP A 196 0.51 -20.52 -5.95
CA ASP A 196 1.61 -19.78 -6.58
C ASP A 196 1.77 -18.39 -5.91
N THR A 197 3.00 -17.89 -5.82
CA THR A 197 3.31 -16.55 -5.27
C THR A 197 4.28 -15.79 -6.15
N GLU A 198 4.06 -14.49 -6.27
CA GLU A 198 4.95 -13.53 -6.94
C GLU A 198 5.19 -12.37 -5.96
N ALA A 199 6.44 -11.91 -5.86
CA ALA A 199 6.74 -10.70 -5.11
C ALA A 199 7.90 -9.94 -5.76
N GLU A 200 7.69 -8.65 -6.01
CA GLU A 200 8.71 -7.76 -6.57
C GLU A 200 8.96 -6.56 -5.64
N VAL A 201 10.23 -6.20 -5.49
CA VAL A 201 10.64 -4.95 -4.84
C VAL A 201 11.56 -4.16 -5.75
N LEU A 202 11.28 -2.86 -5.87
CA LEU A 202 12.22 -1.89 -6.43
C LEU A 202 12.47 -0.74 -5.44
N ALA A 203 13.74 -0.51 -5.10
CA ALA A 203 14.15 0.70 -4.39
C ALA A 203 15.25 1.47 -5.13
N ASP A 204 15.09 2.80 -5.23
CA ASP A 204 16.08 3.73 -5.78
C ASP A 204 16.36 4.83 -4.75
N ALA A 205 17.63 5.03 -4.36
CA ALA A 205 17.97 6.20 -3.54
C ALA A 205 19.34 6.84 -3.75
N ASP A 206 19.41 8.15 -3.52
CA ASP A 206 20.64 8.95 -3.63
C ASP A 206 21.66 8.65 -2.50
N ALA A 207 21.29 7.93 -1.44
CA ALA A 207 22.21 7.45 -0.41
C ALA A 207 22.18 5.93 -0.21
N ASP A 208 21.49 5.45 0.83
CA ASP A 208 21.52 4.03 1.20
C ASP A 208 20.14 3.41 0.95
N THR A 209 20.11 2.19 0.41
CA THR A 209 18.90 1.42 0.14
C THR A 209 19.00 0.00 0.69
N GLU A 210 17.89 -0.46 1.29
CA GLU A 210 17.71 -1.81 1.82
C GLU A 210 16.38 -2.34 1.25
N THR A 211 16.37 -3.59 0.82
CA THR A 211 15.17 -4.21 0.24
C THR A 211 15.16 -5.70 0.54
N ASP A 212 14.08 -6.21 1.13
CA ASP A 212 13.88 -7.63 1.39
C ASP A 212 12.59 -8.15 0.73
N VAL A 213 12.72 -9.25 -0.03
CA VAL A 213 11.56 -9.98 -0.56
C VAL A 213 11.50 -11.38 -0.02
N LEU A 214 10.35 -11.78 0.51
CA LEU A 214 10.08 -13.16 0.92
C LEU A 214 8.84 -13.73 0.22
N THR A 215 9.00 -14.88 -0.42
CA THR A 215 7.87 -15.73 -0.84
C THR A 215 7.91 -17.09 -0.16
N ASP A 216 6.74 -17.59 0.28
CA ASP A 216 6.55 -18.95 0.78
C ASP A 216 5.34 -19.57 0.09
N ALA A 217 5.53 -20.67 -0.65
CA ALA A 217 4.42 -21.33 -1.34
C ALA A 217 4.49 -22.85 -1.48
N ASP A 218 3.33 -23.49 -1.58
CA ASP A 218 3.21 -24.94 -1.85
C ASP A 218 3.43 -25.27 -3.36
N SER A 219 3.37 -24.27 -4.25
CA SER A 219 3.55 -24.40 -5.72
C SER A 219 4.69 -23.48 -6.22
N ASP A 220 4.53 -22.79 -7.35
CA ASP A 220 5.64 -22.08 -7.99
C ASP A 220 5.83 -20.70 -7.33
N THR A 221 7.08 -20.27 -7.12
CA THR A 221 7.41 -18.97 -6.52
C THR A 221 8.35 -18.17 -7.42
N GLU A 222 8.08 -16.88 -7.60
CA GLU A 222 8.96 -15.92 -8.29
C GLU A 222 9.23 -14.74 -7.35
N THR A 223 10.51 -14.41 -7.17
CA THR A 223 10.95 -13.28 -6.32
C THR A 223 11.98 -12.45 -7.06
N ASP A 224 11.71 -11.16 -7.23
CA ASP A 224 12.61 -10.25 -7.92
C ASP A 224 12.88 -9.01 -7.06
N VAL A 225 14.16 -8.76 -6.79
CA VAL A 225 14.62 -7.58 -6.02
C VAL A 225 15.58 -6.77 -6.86
N LEU A 226 15.27 -5.49 -7.09
CA LEU A 226 16.20 -4.54 -7.70
C LEU A 226 16.41 -3.32 -6.81
N THR A 227 17.67 -3.09 -6.48
CA THR A 227 18.09 -1.99 -5.61
C THR A 227 19.16 -1.16 -6.31
N ASP A 228 18.96 0.15 -6.42
CA ASP A 228 19.94 1.11 -6.95
C ASP A 228 20.23 2.19 -5.90
N ALA A 229 21.51 2.45 -5.62
CA ALA A 229 21.91 3.50 -4.68
C ALA A 229 23.21 4.23 -5.05
N ASP A 230 23.28 5.53 -4.77
CA ASP A 230 24.52 6.31 -4.95
C ASP A 230 25.59 5.99 -3.87
N SER A 231 25.21 5.40 -2.72
CA SER A 231 26.14 5.02 -1.64
C SER A 231 26.20 3.51 -1.42
N ASP A 232 25.30 2.96 -0.61
CA ASP A 232 25.29 1.56 -0.20
C ASP A 232 23.94 0.92 -0.62
N ALA A 233 23.96 -0.22 -1.29
CA ALA A 233 22.75 -0.95 -1.72
C ALA A 233 22.78 -2.39 -1.18
N GLU A 234 21.72 -2.81 -0.49
CA GLU A 234 21.52 -4.17 0.02
C GLU A 234 20.21 -4.77 -0.55
N ALA A 235 20.32 -5.90 -1.24
CA ALA A 235 19.18 -6.63 -1.84
C ALA A 235 19.12 -8.07 -1.30
N GLU A 236 18.05 -8.48 -0.63
CA GLU A 236 17.83 -9.88 -0.24
C GLU A 236 16.55 -10.47 -0.85
N ALA A 237 16.69 -11.56 -1.63
CA ALA A 237 15.55 -12.34 -2.12
C ALA A 237 15.51 -13.73 -1.47
N LEU A 238 14.39 -14.08 -0.84
CA LEU A 238 14.17 -15.38 -0.20
C LEU A 238 12.91 -16.06 -0.75
N ALA A 239 13.11 -17.20 -1.41
CA ALA A 239 12.02 -18.01 -1.92
C ALA A 239 12.03 -19.42 -1.28
N ASP A 240 10.92 -19.85 -0.69
CA ASP A 240 10.72 -21.22 -0.18
C ASP A 240 9.51 -21.86 -0.88
N SER A 241 9.69 -23.02 -1.52
CA SER A 241 8.56 -23.74 -2.11
C SER A 241 8.69 -25.26 -2.25
N GLU A 242 7.56 -25.97 -2.34
CA GLU A 242 7.54 -27.40 -2.68
C GLU A 242 7.71 -27.69 -4.20
N ALA A 243 7.60 -26.68 -5.07
CA ALA A 243 7.68 -26.78 -6.53
C ALA A 243 8.81 -25.92 -7.15
N ASP A 244 8.61 -25.30 -8.30
CA ASP A 244 9.69 -24.56 -9.00
C ASP A 244 9.88 -23.18 -8.34
N THR A 245 11.14 -22.79 -8.12
CA THR A 245 11.50 -21.52 -7.45
C THR A 245 12.43 -20.70 -8.35
N GLU A 246 12.09 -19.43 -8.58
CA GLU A 246 12.92 -18.41 -9.22
C GLU A 246 13.13 -17.26 -8.24
N ALA A 247 14.39 -16.87 -8.03
CA ALA A 247 14.75 -15.81 -7.10
C ALA A 247 15.94 -15.01 -7.63
N ASP A 248 15.73 -13.74 -7.94
CA ASP A 248 16.77 -12.84 -8.42
C ASP A 248 16.93 -11.63 -7.50
N ALA A 249 18.18 -11.28 -7.19
CA ALA A 249 18.52 -10.05 -6.47
C ALA A 249 19.62 -9.28 -7.19
N LEU A 250 19.35 -8.02 -7.50
CA LEU A 250 20.29 -7.09 -8.12
C LEU A 250 20.51 -5.88 -7.21
N ALA A 251 21.77 -5.67 -6.79
CA ALA A 251 22.17 -4.46 -6.08
C ALA A 251 23.21 -3.68 -6.90
N GLU A 252 22.90 -2.43 -7.24
CA GLU A 252 23.81 -1.49 -7.90
C GLU A 252 24.17 -0.37 -6.94
N ALA A 253 25.47 -0.11 -6.75
CA ALA A 253 25.90 1.04 -5.95
C ALA A 253 27.19 1.71 -6.42
N ASP A 254 27.39 2.98 -6.06
CA ASP A 254 28.65 3.68 -6.34
C ASP A 254 29.76 3.30 -5.32
N SER A 255 29.40 2.92 -4.09
CA SER A 255 30.36 2.54 -3.03
C SER A 255 30.40 1.04 -2.72
N ASP A 256 29.39 0.51 -2.03
CA ASP A 256 29.31 -0.89 -1.62
C ASP A 256 27.93 -1.45 -2.02
N ALA A 257 27.90 -2.56 -2.76
CA ALA A 257 26.67 -3.25 -3.16
C ALA A 257 26.74 -4.69 -2.68
N GLU A 258 25.67 -5.19 -2.06
CA GLU A 258 25.52 -6.58 -1.62
C GLU A 258 24.16 -7.11 -2.08
N ALA A 259 24.16 -8.29 -2.70
CA ALA A 259 22.95 -9.00 -3.10
C ALA A 259 23.04 -10.43 -2.58
N ASP A 260 22.05 -10.89 -1.82
CA ASP A 260 21.92 -12.27 -1.36
C ASP A 260 20.61 -12.88 -1.89
N VAL A 261 20.70 -14.16 -2.25
CA VAL A 261 19.54 -14.92 -2.71
C VAL A 261 19.56 -16.27 -2.01
N LEU A 262 18.47 -16.62 -1.34
CA LEU A 262 18.23 -17.99 -0.86
C LEU A 262 16.91 -18.52 -1.41
N ALA A 263 17.03 -19.43 -2.38
CA ALA A 263 15.92 -20.28 -2.81
C ALA A 263 16.05 -21.69 -2.20
N ASP A 264 15.01 -22.17 -1.51
CA ASP A 264 14.86 -23.56 -1.05
C ASP A 264 13.68 -24.22 -1.77
N SER A 265 13.93 -25.34 -2.45
CA SER A 265 12.86 -26.12 -3.07
C SER A 265 13.17 -27.61 -3.21
N ASP A 266 12.10 -28.42 -3.21
CA ASP A 266 12.14 -29.86 -3.45
C ASP A 266 12.17 -30.23 -4.97
N ALA A 267 12.02 -29.24 -5.87
CA ALA A 267 11.99 -29.39 -7.33
C ALA A 267 13.17 -28.70 -8.05
N ASP A 268 12.90 -27.78 -9.01
CA ASP A 268 13.91 -27.00 -9.73
C ASP A 268 14.06 -25.61 -9.07
N VAL A 269 15.31 -25.14 -9.00
CA VAL A 269 15.69 -23.86 -8.36
C VAL A 269 16.56 -23.10 -9.35
N ASP A 270 16.13 -21.90 -9.73
CA ASP A 270 16.93 -20.89 -10.42
C ASP A 270 17.08 -19.69 -9.46
N ALA A 271 18.33 -19.29 -9.19
CA ALA A 271 18.64 -18.29 -8.18
C ALA A 271 19.88 -17.50 -8.60
N ASP A 272 19.72 -16.22 -8.96
CA ASP A 272 20.82 -15.36 -9.39
C ASP A 272 20.94 -14.10 -8.51
N SER A 273 22.12 -13.89 -7.92
CA SER A 273 22.49 -12.64 -7.24
C SER A 273 23.57 -11.91 -8.05
N ASP A 274 23.35 -10.64 -8.33
CA ASP A 274 24.33 -9.76 -8.98
C ASP A 274 24.48 -8.46 -8.17
N ALA A 275 25.70 -8.20 -7.68
CA ALA A 275 26.04 -6.96 -6.99
C ALA A 275 27.13 -6.20 -7.77
N LEU A 276 26.85 -4.97 -8.20
CA LEU A 276 27.76 -4.15 -8.99
C LEU A 276 28.11 -2.83 -8.27
N ALA A 277 29.41 -2.63 -8.01
CA ALA A 277 29.94 -1.40 -7.44
C ALA A 277 30.87 -0.63 -8.42
N ASP A 278 30.60 0.66 -8.73
CA ASP A 278 31.44 1.47 -9.65
C ASP A 278 32.62 2.20 -8.94
N SER A 279 33.70 1.47 -8.67
CA SER A 279 34.91 1.97 -7.97
C SER A 279 35.90 2.82 -8.79
#